data_AF-A0A2T0L100-F1
#
_entry.id   AF-A0A2T0L100-F1
#
_cell.length_a   1.000
_cell.length_b   1.000
_cell.length_c   1.000
_cell.angle_alpha   90.00
_cell.angle_beta   90.00
_cell.angle_gamma   90.00
#
_symmetry.space_group_name_H-M   'P 1'
#
loop_
_entity.id
_entity.type
_entity.pdbx_description
1 polymer ?
#
loop_
_entity_poly.entity_id
_entity_poly.type
_entity_poly.pdbx_seq_one_letter_code
_entity_poly.pdbx_strand_id
1 'polypeptide(L)'
;MVPKADVVLAELLATDASAREEWNRDFKLKNDVRVTSLGRFLRKTSLDELPQLWNVLRGDMSLVGPRPIVKKELERYGPDAYYYLSVRPGVTGLWQVSGRNNVDYATRVALDVSYVKRRSTLLDISILLRTFKVVFDGSGAY
;
A
#
# COMPACT_ATOMS: atom_id res chain seq x y z
N MET A 1 6.01 16.32 -1.38
CA MET A 1 4.75 16.68 -2.06
C MET A 1 4.74 18.18 -2.27
N VAL A 2 4.11 18.66 -3.33
CA VAL A 2 3.87 20.11 -3.53
C VAL A 2 2.76 20.60 -2.58
N PRO A 3 2.78 21.87 -2.16
CA PRO A 3 1.66 22.47 -1.44
C PRO A 3 0.35 22.39 -2.24
N LYS A 4 -0.79 22.18 -1.54
CA LYS A 4 -2.13 22.08 -2.16
C LYS A 4 -2.25 20.98 -3.23
N ALA A 5 -1.59 19.85 -3.02
CA ALA A 5 -1.53 18.73 -3.95
C ALA A 5 -2.90 18.26 -4.49
N ASP A 6 -3.96 18.32 -3.67
CA ASP A 6 -5.31 17.93 -4.08
C ASP A 6 -5.90 18.90 -5.13
N VAL A 7 -5.62 20.20 -5.01
CA VAL A 7 -6.04 21.22 -5.97
C VAL A 7 -5.30 21.04 -7.29
N VAL A 8 -3.98 20.82 -7.21
CA VAL A 8 -3.15 20.59 -8.40
C VAL A 8 -3.59 19.34 -9.17
N LEU A 9 -3.96 18.27 -8.45
CA LEU A 9 -4.52 17.08 -9.10
C LEU A 9 -5.86 17.38 -9.77
N ALA A 10 -6.77 18.08 -9.09
CA ALA A 10 -8.08 18.41 -9.65
C ALA A 10 -7.95 19.25 -10.94
N GLU A 11 -7.04 20.23 -10.96
CA GLU A 11 -6.74 21.04 -12.14
C GLU A 11 -6.17 20.20 -13.28
N LEU A 12 -5.22 19.29 -12.99
CA LEU A 12 -4.64 18.41 -14.00
C LEU A 12 -5.70 17.47 -14.60
N LEU A 13 -6.52 16.83 -13.76
CA LEU A 13 -7.57 15.93 -14.24
C LEU A 13 -8.65 16.69 -15.03
N ALA A 14 -8.90 17.96 -14.71
CA ALA A 14 -9.84 18.80 -15.48
C ALA A 14 -9.29 19.17 -16.86
N THR A 15 -7.98 19.40 -16.98
CA THR A 15 -7.34 19.94 -18.19
C THR A 15 -6.73 18.87 -19.11
N ASP A 16 -6.36 17.70 -18.60
CA ASP A 16 -5.74 16.62 -19.35
C ASP A 16 -6.63 15.36 -19.37
N ALA A 17 -7.15 15.03 -20.56
CA ALA A 17 -8.00 13.87 -20.77
C ALA A 17 -7.25 12.53 -20.60
N SER A 18 -5.99 12.47 -21.01
CA SER A 18 -5.15 11.27 -20.89
C SER A 18 -4.83 10.98 -19.41
N ALA A 19 -4.46 12.01 -18.66
CA ALA A 19 -4.24 11.90 -17.21
C ALA A 19 -5.53 11.46 -16.49
N ARG A 20 -6.70 11.94 -16.92
CA ARG A 20 -7.99 11.54 -16.37
C ARG A 20 -8.31 10.06 -16.62
N GLU A 21 -8.08 9.58 -17.83
CA GLU A 21 -8.26 8.16 -18.16
C GLU A 21 -7.31 7.26 -17.36
N GLU A 22 -6.03 7.65 -17.26
CA GLU A 22 -5.04 6.94 -16.45
C GLU A 22 -5.46 6.90 -14.96
N TRP A 23 -5.87 8.05 -14.41
CA TRP A 23 -6.35 8.14 -13.04
C TRP A 23 -7.59 7.30 -12.78
N ASN A 24 -8.56 7.30 -13.70
CA ASN A 24 -9.79 6.51 -13.54
C ASN A 24 -9.51 5.00 -13.59
N ARG A 25 -8.48 4.58 -14.33
CA ARG A 25 -8.08 3.17 -14.42
C ARG A 25 -7.27 2.73 -13.21
N ASP A 26 -6.24 3.49 -12.85
CA ASP A 26 -5.18 3.04 -11.95
C ASP A 26 -5.19 3.77 -10.59
N PHE A 27 -6.01 4.82 -10.43
CA PHE A 27 -6.00 5.75 -9.29
C PHE A 27 -4.62 6.33 -8.98
N LYS A 28 -3.76 6.40 -10.01
CA LYS A 28 -2.37 6.84 -9.96
C LYS A 28 -1.98 7.41 -11.32
N LEU A 29 -1.03 8.33 -11.34
CA LEU A 29 -0.43 8.90 -12.55
C LEU A 29 1.04 8.51 -12.62
N LYS A 30 1.52 8.04 -13.77
CA LYS A 30 2.96 7.78 -13.98
C LYS A 30 3.84 9.02 -13.75
N ASN A 31 3.36 10.18 -14.22
CA ASN A 31 4.01 11.46 -14.00
C ASN A 31 3.16 12.32 -13.06
N ASP A 32 3.18 11.98 -11.77
CA ASP A 32 2.41 12.69 -10.77
C ASP A 32 3.02 14.07 -10.47
N VAL A 33 2.35 15.12 -10.97
CA VAL A 33 2.72 16.54 -10.77
C VAL A 33 2.75 16.96 -9.29
N ARG A 34 2.14 16.18 -8.39
CA ARG A 34 2.17 16.44 -6.95
C ARG A 34 3.52 16.09 -6.32
N VAL A 35 4.37 15.36 -7.03
CA VAL A 35 5.61 14.79 -6.50
C VAL A 35 6.80 15.65 -6.93
N THR A 36 7.48 16.24 -5.93
CA THR A 36 8.70 17.03 -6.14
C THR A 36 9.86 16.16 -6.65
N SER A 37 10.93 16.77 -7.18
CA SER A 37 12.15 16.03 -7.56
C SER A 37 12.73 15.21 -6.42
N LEU A 38 12.75 15.78 -5.20
CA LEU A 38 13.10 15.05 -3.97
C LEU A 38 12.14 13.90 -3.68
N GLY A 39 10.82 14.11 -3.82
CA GLY A 39 9.83 13.05 -3.64
C GLY A 39 10.00 11.90 -4.64
N ARG A 40 10.35 12.21 -5.90
CA ARG A 40 10.68 11.22 -6.93
C ARG A 40 11.95 10.44 -6.57
N PHE A 41 12.98 11.12 -6.06
CA PHE A 41 14.20 10.46 -5.58
C PHE A 41 13.91 9.52 -4.41
N LEU A 42 13.13 9.95 -3.41
CA LEU A 42 12.76 9.13 -2.27
C LEU A 42 11.98 7.88 -2.69
N ARG A 43 10.97 8.03 -3.56
CA ARG A 43 10.21 6.89 -4.11
C ARG A 43 11.10 5.92 -4.90
N LYS A 44 11.99 6.47 -5.75
CA LYS A 44 12.92 5.65 -6.56
C LYS A 44 13.87 4.84 -5.69
N THR A 45 14.29 5.39 -4.55
CA THR A 45 15.20 4.74 -3.61
C THR A 45 14.47 3.99 -2.49
N SER A 46 13.13 3.99 -2.48
CA SER A 46 12.28 3.46 -1.40
C SER A 46 12.61 4.04 -0.01
N LEU A 47 13.26 5.21 0.03
CA LEU A 47 13.61 5.89 1.28
C LEU A 47 12.38 6.50 1.98
N ASP A 48 11.27 6.66 1.26
CA ASP A 48 9.98 7.06 1.81
C ASP A 48 9.36 6.00 2.74
N GLU A 49 9.85 4.76 2.71
CA GLU A 49 9.43 3.67 3.59
C GLU A 49 10.23 3.58 4.91
N LEU A 50 11.35 4.32 5.04
CA LEU A 50 12.16 4.34 6.28
C LEU A 50 11.38 4.73 7.55
N PRO A 51 10.45 5.70 7.52
CA PRO A 51 9.61 5.99 8.67
C PRO A 51 8.76 4.81 9.12
N GLN A 52 8.32 3.93 8.19
CA GLN A 52 7.57 2.74 8.55
C GLN A 52 8.46 1.70 9.24
N LEU A 53 9.71 1.55 8.79
CA LEU A 53 10.67 0.67 9.49
C LEU A 53 10.94 1.15 10.92
N TRP A 54 10.99 2.47 11.13
CA TRP A 54 11.09 3.03 12.48
C TRP A 54 9.87 2.69 13.36
N ASN A 55 8.66 2.69 12.79
CA ASN A 55 7.45 2.26 13.52
C ASN A 55 7.47 0.77 13.88
N VAL A 56 8.10 -0.07 13.05
CA VAL A 56 8.35 -1.48 13.40
C VAL A 56 9.26 -1.59 14.61
N LEU A 57 10.35 -0.82 14.65
CA LEU A 57 11.28 -0.81 15.77
C LEU A 57 10.65 -0.27 17.06
N ARG A 58 9.74 0.71 16.96
CA ARG A 58 8.96 1.20 18.11
C ARG A 58 7.85 0.25 18.56
N GLY A 59 7.52 -0.77 17.76
CA GLY A 59 6.48 -1.75 18.05
C GLY A 59 5.07 -1.31 17.68
N ASP A 60 4.90 -0.19 16.98
CA ASP A 60 3.61 0.29 16.46
C ASP A 60 3.15 -0.53 15.24
N MET A 61 4.12 -1.09 14.50
CA MET A 61 3.90 -1.93 13.32
C MET A 61 4.68 -3.25 13.42
N SER A 62 4.37 -4.19 12.53
CA SER A 62 5.15 -5.40 12.28
C SER A 62 5.79 -5.37 10.89
N LEU A 63 6.77 -6.25 10.64
CA LEU A 63 7.28 -6.44 9.28
C LEU A 63 6.20 -7.08 8.38
N VAL A 64 5.50 -8.09 8.91
CA VAL A 64 4.42 -8.80 8.21
C VAL A 64 3.10 -8.61 8.95
N GLY A 65 2.06 -8.23 8.21
CA GLY A 65 0.74 -7.94 8.76
C GLY A 65 -0.19 -7.32 7.71
N PRO A 66 -1.48 -7.13 8.03
CA PRO A 66 -2.41 -6.38 7.18
C PRO A 66 -1.90 -4.97 6.91
N ARG A 67 -2.18 -4.42 5.73
CA ARG A 67 -1.75 -3.05 5.38
C ARG A 67 -2.41 -2.02 6.32
N PRO A 68 -1.70 -0.96 6.75
CA PRO A 68 -2.35 0.17 7.43
C PRO A 68 -3.47 0.76 6.56
N ILE A 69 -4.68 0.86 7.10
CA ILE A 69 -5.84 1.46 6.43
C ILE A 69 -6.33 2.69 7.21
N VAL A 70 -7.05 3.58 6.53
CA VAL A 70 -7.71 4.71 7.23
C VAL A 70 -9.02 4.27 7.90
N LYS A 71 -9.50 5.04 8.88
CA LYS A 71 -10.74 4.73 9.61
C LYS A 71 -11.96 4.49 8.69
N LYS A 72 -12.08 5.25 7.60
CA LYS A 72 -13.14 5.10 6.60
C LYS A 72 -13.08 3.75 5.86
N GLU A 73 -11.88 3.19 5.70
CA GLU A 73 -11.68 1.89 5.07
C GLU A 73 -12.05 0.73 6.02
N LEU A 74 -11.92 0.93 7.34
CA LEU A 74 -12.29 -0.07 8.34
C LEU A 74 -13.78 -0.42 8.27
N GLU A 75 -14.65 0.52 7.89
CA GLU A 75 -16.08 0.26 7.67
C GLU A 75 -16.30 -0.81 6.58
N ARG A 76 -15.41 -0.91 5.59
CA ARG A 76 -15.48 -1.89 4.50
C ARG A 76 -15.10 -3.30 4.93
N TYR A 77 -14.45 -3.45 6.10
CA TYR A 77 -14.15 -4.76 6.68
C TYR A 77 -15.40 -5.38 7.33
N GLY A 78 -16.38 -4.56 7.73
CA GLY A 78 -17.61 -5.04 8.37
C GLY A 78 -17.30 -6.00 9.53
N PRO A 79 -17.88 -7.21 9.57
CA PRO A 79 -17.63 -8.21 10.62
C PRO A 79 -16.16 -8.64 10.74
N ASP A 80 -15.40 -8.58 9.64
CA ASP A 80 -14.00 -9.01 9.60
C ASP A 80 -13.04 -7.99 10.22
N ALA A 81 -13.52 -6.81 10.62
CA ALA A 81 -12.72 -5.77 11.26
C ALA A 81 -12.03 -6.27 12.54
N TYR A 82 -12.64 -7.22 13.24
CA TYR A 82 -12.04 -7.87 14.41
C TYR A 82 -10.68 -8.52 14.08
N TYR A 83 -10.56 -9.22 12.94
CA TYR A 83 -9.30 -9.85 12.54
C TYR A 83 -8.22 -8.82 12.28
N TYR A 84 -8.57 -7.73 11.58
CA TYR A 84 -7.66 -6.62 11.33
C TYR A 84 -7.13 -6.01 12.63
N LEU A 85 -8.03 -5.70 13.58
CA LEU A 85 -7.68 -5.04 14.84
C LEU A 85 -6.96 -5.97 15.84
N SER A 86 -7.01 -7.28 15.63
CA SER A 86 -6.35 -8.27 16.49
C SER A 86 -4.84 -8.38 16.28
N VAL A 87 -4.29 -7.75 15.24
CA VAL A 87 -2.87 -7.80 14.90
C VAL A 87 -2.33 -6.40 14.62
N ARG A 88 -1.01 -6.25 14.76
CA ARG A 88 -0.34 -5.02 14.30
C ARG A 88 -0.35 -4.96 12.77
N PRO A 89 -0.55 -3.78 12.18
CA PRO A 89 -0.40 -3.62 10.74
C PRO A 89 1.05 -3.82 10.32
N GLY A 90 1.22 -4.34 9.10
CA GLY A 90 2.51 -4.74 8.54
C GLY A 90 3.01 -3.81 7.44
N VAL A 91 4.34 -3.71 7.31
CA VAL A 91 4.98 -3.10 6.13
C VAL A 91 4.64 -3.89 4.87
N THR A 92 4.73 -5.22 4.95
CA THR A 92 4.24 -6.15 3.92
C THR A 92 3.20 -7.10 4.49
N GLY A 93 2.52 -7.84 3.64
CA GLY A 93 1.39 -8.68 4.00
C GLY A 93 0.96 -9.59 2.87
N LEU A 94 0.07 -10.53 3.17
CA LEU A 94 -0.35 -11.56 2.22
C LEU A 94 -1.00 -10.96 0.97
N TRP A 95 -1.76 -9.88 1.13
CA TRP A 95 -2.31 -9.13 0.01
C TRP A 95 -1.21 -8.49 -0.86
N GLN A 96 -0.22 -7.81 -0.27
CA GLN A 96 0.86 -7.14 -1.01
C GLN A 96 1.64 -8.09 -1.94
N VAL A 97 1.70 -9.39 -1.62
CA VAL A 97 2.41 -10.40 -2.41
C VAL A 97 1.52 -11.27 -3.31
N SER A 98 0.20 -11.23 -3.17
CA SER A 98 -0.72 -12.17 -3.84
C SER A 98 -1.54 -11.58 -5.00
N GLY A 99 -1.48 -10.27 -5.24
CA GLY A 99 -2.20 -9.66 -6.37
C GLY A 99 -2.16 -8.13 -6.44
N ARG A 100 -1.73 -7.45 -5.37
CA ARG A 100 -1.55 -5.99 -5.32
C ARG A 100 -2.78 -5.22 -5.80
N ASN A 101 -2.66 -4.46 -6.90
CA ASN A 101 -3.72 -3.60 -7.42
C ASN A 101 -4.78 -4.37 -8.21
N ASN A 102 -4.49 -5.60 -8.64
CA ASN A 102 -5.39 -6.39 -9.50
C ASN A 102 -6.46 -7.17 -8.70
N VAL A 103 -6.51 -7.00 -7.37
CA VAL A 103 -7.53 -7.62 -6.52
C VAL A 103 -8.50 -6.56 -5.99
N ASP A 104 -9.78 -6.89 -6.07
CA ASP A 104 -10.86 -6.08 -5.52
C ASP A 104 -10.74 -5.96 -3.99
N TYR A 105 -11.47 -5.01 -3.41
CA TYR A 105 -11.34 -4.73 -1.99
C TYR A 105 -11.78 -5.90 -1.11
N ALA A 106 -12.83 -6.62 -1.50
CA ALA A 106 -13.32 -7.78 -0.77
C ALA A 106 -12.26 -8.88 -0.68
N THR A 107 -11.53 -9.13 -1.77
CA THR A 107 -10.41 -10.07 -1.81
C THR A 107 -9.27 -9.62 -0.92
N ARG A 108 -8.99 -8.30 -0.83
CA ARG A 108 -7.97 -7.77 0.10
C ARG A 108 -8.32 -8.09 1.55
N VAL A 109 -9.56 -7.80 1.96
CA VAL A 109 -10.06 -8.14 3.30
C VAL A 109 -9.95 -9.64 3.53
N ALA A 110 -10.39 -10.46 2.57
CA ALA A 110 -10.29 -11.91 2.68
C ALA A 110 -8.85 -12.38 2.88
N LEU A 111 -7.87 -11.82 2.15
CA LEU A 111 -6.46 -12.15 2.28
C LEU A 111 -5.90 -11.73 3.65
N ASP A 112 -6.27 -10.55 4.16
CA ASP A 112 -5.84 -10.08 5.47
C ASP A 112 -6.44 -10.96 6.59
N VAL A 113 -7.72 -11.32 6.52
CA VAL A 113 -8.36 -12.29 7.42
C VAL A 113 -7.67 -13.65 7.33
N SER A 114 -7.35 -14.10 6.12
CA SER A 114 -6.70 -15.39 5.87
C SER A 114 -5.28 -15.43 6.45
N TYR A 115 -4.56 -14.31 6.39
CA TYR A 115 -3.27 -14.14 7.04
C TYR A 115 -3.40 -14.27 8.55
N VAL A 116 -4.32 -13.52 9.16
CA VAL A 116 -4.54 -13.54 10.62
C VAL A 116 -4.91 -14.94 11.11
N LYS A 117 -5.80 -15.64 10.40
CA LYS A 117 -6.24 -17.01 10.75
C LYS A 117 -5.13 -18.06 10.64
N ARG A 118 -4.13 -17.88 9.78
CA ARG A 118 -3.08 -18.86 9.50
C ARG A 118 -1.68 -18.38 9.90
N ARG A 119 -1.60 -17.30 10.69
CA ARG A 119 -0.34 -16.65 11.02
C ARG A 119 0.62 -17.65 11.64
N SER A 120 1.79 -17.78 11.05
CA SER A 120 2.88 -18.63 11.53
C SER A 120 4.20 -18.04 11.06
N THR A 121 5.29 -18.35 11.77
CA THR A 121 6.64 -17.89 11.40
C THR A 121 7.02 -18.28 9.98
N LEU A 122 6.61 -19.48 9.53
CA LEU A 122 6.84 -19.94 8.16
C LEU A 122 6.08 -19.10 7.12
N LEU A 123 4.83 -18.73 7.43
CA LEU A 123 4.05 -17.85 6.55
C LEU A 123 4.67 -16.45 6.47
N ASP A 124 5.14 -15.91 7.60
CA ASP A 124 5.81 -14.60 7.63
C ASP A 124 7.09 -14.62 6.80
N ILE A 125 7.94 -15.64 6.94
CA ILE A 125 9.15 -15.82 6.12
C ILE A 125 8.79 -15.93 4.64
N SER A 126 7.77 -16.71 4.29
CA SER A 126 7.31 -16.85 2.90
C SER A 126 6.86 -15.51 2.31
N ILE A 127 6.11 -14.70 3.08
CA ILE A 127 5.67 -13.37 2.64
C ILE A 127 6.87 -12.43 2.47
N LEU A 128 7.84 -12.44 3.39
CA LEU A 128 9.05 -11.63 3.27
C LEU A 128 9.85 -11.98 2.01
N LEU A 129 10.08 -13.26 1.74
CA LEU A 129 10.79 -13.72 0.54
C LEU A 129 10.06 -13.31 -0.74
N ARG A 130 8.73 -13.45 -0.77
CA ARG A 130 7.91 -12.97 -1.90
C ARG A 130 7.99 -11.46 -2.02
N THR A 131 8.05 -10.73 -0.91
CA THR A 131 8.16 -9.26 -0.92
C THR A 131 9.45 -8.83 -1.59
N PHE A 132 10.60 -9.45 -1.26
CA PHE A 132 11.86 -9.18 -1.94
C PHE A 132 11.74 -9.38 -3.45
N LYS A 133 11.23 -10.53 -3.89
CA LYS A 133 11.01 -10.81 -5.31
C LYS A 133 10.24 -9.68 -6.00
N VAL A 134 9.12 -9.25 -5.42
CA VAL A 134 8.29 -8.24 -6.08
C VAL A 134 8.91 -6.83 -6.04
N VAL A 135 9.75 -6.52 -5.05
CA VAL A 135 10.54 -5.27 -5.03
C VAL A 135 11.61 -5.29 -6.13
N PHE A 136 12.32 -6.41 -6.30
CA PHE A 136 13.34 -6.56 -7.34
C PHE A 136 12.76 -6.64 -8.77
N ASP A 137 11.57 -7.23 -8.93
CA ASP A 137 10.86 -7.30 -10.21
C ASP A 137 10.28 -5.93 -10.65
N GLY A 138 10.47 -4.86 -9.87
CA GLY A 138 10.03 -3.48 -10.19
C GLY A 138 8.52 -3.31 -10.38
N SER A 139 7.73 -4.35 -10.07
CA SER A 139 6.34 -4.50 -10.47
C SER A 139 5.41 -3.71 -9.54
N GLY A 140 5.48 -2.38 -9.58
CA GLY A 140 4.60 -1.48 -8.82
C GLY A 140 5.28 -0.26 -8.19
N ALA A 141 6.56 -0.03 -8.48
CA ALA A 141 7.26 1.21 -8.17
C ALA A 141 7.23 2.14 -9.39
N TYR A 142 6.07 2.75 -9.64
CA TYR A 142 5.90 3.91 -10.51
C TYR A 142 5.08 4.95 -9.73
#